data_AF-A0A942AUV5-F1
#
_entry.id   AF-A0A942AUV5-F1
#
_cell.length_a   1.000
_cell.length_b   1.000
_cell.length_c   1.000
_cell.angle_alpha   90.00
_cell.angle_beta   90.00
_cell.angle_gamma   90.00
#
_symmetry.space_group_name_H-M   'P 1'
#
loop_
_entity.id
_entity.type
_entity.pdbx_description
1 polymer ?
#
loop_
_entity_poly.entity_id
_entity_poly.type
_entity_poly.pdbx_seq_one_letter_code
_entity_poly.pdbx_strand_id
1 'polypeptide(L)'
;MKYLKVFTDFADCLEPLNHAEIGRLFLAMLSYAKDGTAPDLKGNERFIWPNAKMNIDASVDSYNNLVKNAETARESRSKASLRCSKVRASYSYDSLALEEDKDKDKEKDKDKENNKLHPIIPPLDDTLAQLPEEIRGKAAEWLEYKRERREGYKPKGLHSFVTKVANATEEFGAKAVSDAIDYAMSNGYQGITWDKLRRGGRNASNIGHAEKHVSKVYGDML
;
A
#
# COMPACT_ATOMS: atom_id res chain seq x y z
N MET A 1 -10.83 -12.49 -16.45
CA MET A 1 -11.20 -13.92 -16.49
C MET A 1 -12.32 -14.14 -15.47
N LYS A 2 -13.29 -15.02 -15.75
CA LYS A 2 -14.26 -15.49 -14.74
C LYS A 2 -13.65 -16.69 -13.99
N TYR A 3 -13.94 -16.84 -12.70
CA TYR A 3 -13.52 -17.99 -11.89
C TYR A 3 -14.67 -18.44 -10.99
N LEU A 4 -14.67 -19.71 -10.59
CA LEU A 4 -15.60 -20.28 -9.63
C LEU A 4 -14.88 -20.38 -8.27
N LYS A 5 -15.45 -19.82 -7.21
CA LYS A 5 -14.93 -19.97 -5.85
C LYS A 5 -15.60 -21.19 -5.21
N VAL A 6 -14.80 -22.18 -4.81
CA VAL A 6 -15.23 -23.34 -4.02
C VAL A 6 -14.42 -23.35 -2.72
N PHE A 7 -15.08 -23.63 -1.61
CA PHE A 7 -14.48 -23.68 -0.28
C PHE A 7 -14.10 -25.12 0.09
N THR A 8 -13.18 -25.31 1.04
CA THR A 8 -12.61 -26.62 1.37
C THR A 8 -13.52 -27.48 2.25
N ASP A 9 -14.36 -26.85 3.06
CA ASP A 9 -15.47 -27.47 3.82
C ASP A 9 -16.52 -28.13 2.91
N PHE A 10 -16.61 -27.72 1.64
CA PHE A 10 -17.46 -28.37 0.65
C PHE A 10 -17.04 -29.82 0.37
N ALA A 11 -15.83 -30.26 0.74
CA ALA A 11 -15.39 -31.65 0.61
C ALA A 11 -16.29 -32.63 1.39
N ASP A 12 -16.75 -32.24 2.58
CA ASP A 12 -17.64 -33.06 3.42
C ASP A 12 -19.00 -33.31 2.74
N CYS A 13 -19.44 -32.37 1.89
CA CYS A 13 -20.64 -32.51 1.08
C CYS A 13 -20.44 -33.42 -0.16
N LEU A 14 -19.20 -33.78 -0.50
CA LEU A 14 -18.85 -34.62 -1.65
C LEU A 14 -18.54 -36.07 -1.27
N GLU A 15 -18.20 -36.36 -0.01
CA GLU A 15 -17.95 -37.74 0.48
C GLU A 15 -19.08 -38.73 0.14
N PRO A 16 -20.38 -38.37 0.21
CA PRO A 16 -21.46 -39.30 -0.13
C PRO A 16 -21.68 -39.51 -1.64
N LEU A 17 -20.97 -38.77 -2.50
CA LEU A 17 -21.17 -38.77 -3.96
C LEU A 17 -20.08 -39.57 -4.67
N ASN A 18 -20.47 -40.30 -5.72
CA ASN A 18 -19.48 -40.94 -6.60
C ASN A 18 -18.80 -39.89 -7.50
N HIS A 19 -17.56 -40.14 -7.93
CA HIS A 19 -16.76 -39.25 -8.79
C HIS A 19 -17.50 -38.77 -10.05
N ALA A 20 -18.38 -39.61 -10.63
CA ALA A 20 -19.22 -39.24 -11.76
C ALA A 20 -20.33 -38.23 -11.40
N GLU A 21 -20.87 -38.29 -10.17
CA GLU A 21 -21.85 -37.35 -9.62
C GLU A 21 -21.17 -36.02 -9.25
N ILE A 22 -19.98 -36.09 -8.62
CA ILE A 22 -19.11 -34.94 -8.36
C ILE A 22 -18.78 -34.21 -9.67
N GLY A 23 -18.39 -34.94 -10.73
CA GLY A 23 -18.13 -34.36 -12.05
C GLY A 23 -19.34 -33.63 -12.64
N ARG A 24 -20.54 -34.21 -12.55
CA ARG A 24 -21.79 -33.53 -12.97
C ARG A 24 -22.08 -32.29 -12.13
N LEU A 25 -21.89 -32.35 -10.82
CA LEU A 25 -22.08 -31.22 -9.90
C LEU A 25 -21.14 -30.05 -10.24
N PHE A 26 -19.86 -30.30 -10.50
CA PHE A 26 -18.91 -29.24 -10.88
C PHE A 26 -19.22 -28.64 -12.26
N LEU A 27 -19.62 -29.44 -13.25
CA LEU A 27 -20.08 -28.93 -14.55
C LEU A 27 -21.35 -28.07 -14.42
N ALA A 28 -22.28 -28.50 -13.56
CA ALA A 28 -23.46 -27.74 -13.17
C ALA A 28 -23.10 -26.38 -12.52
N MET A 29 -22.18 -26.37 -11.55
CA MET A 29 -21.71 -25.14 -10.90
C MET A 29 -21.05 -24.16 -11.89
N LEU A 30 -20.23 -24.67 -12.81
CA LEU A 30 -19.58 -23.86 -13.85
C LEU A 30 -20.59 -23.27 -14.84
N SER A 31 -21.60 -24.05 -15.24
CA SER A 31 -22.66 -23.60 -16.15
C SER A 31 -23.50 -22.49 -15.51
N TYR A 32 -23.89 -22.67 -14.25
CA TYR A 32 -24.62 -21.66 -13.48
C TYR A 32 -23.78 -20.39 -13.25
N ALA A 33 -22.50 -20.50 -12.90
CA ALA A 33 -21.60 -19.34 -12.74
C ALA A 33 -21.31 -18.59 -14.06
N LYS A 34 -21.47 -19.26 -15.21
CA LYS A 34 -21.25 -18.66 -16.54
C LYS A 34 -22.51 -17.95 -17.05
N ASP A 35 -23.63 -18.66 -17.06
CA ASP A 35 -24.86 -18.32 -17.79
C ASP A 35 -26.12 -18.19 -16.88
N GLY A 36 -26.02 -18.49 -15.58
CA GLY A 36 -27.12 -18.39 -14.60
C GLY A 36 -28.19 -19.48 -14.69
N THR A 37 -28.05 -20.43 -15.61
CA THR A 37 -29.04 -21.50 -15.84
C THR A 37 -28.97 -22.59 -14.77
N ALA A 38 -30.11 -22.92 -14.17
CA ALA A 38 -30.22 -24.06 -13.26
C ALA A 38 -30.11 -25.38 -14.06
N PRO A 39 -29.18 -26.28 -13.72
CA PRO A 39 -29.00 -27.55 -14.42
C PRO A 39 -29.99 -28.60 -13.94
N ASP A 40 -30.45 -29.45 -14.86
CA ASP A 40 -31.27 -30.62 -14.55
C ASP A 40 -30.41 -31.75 -13.97
N LEU A 41 -30.45 -31.91 -12.65
CA LEU A 41 -29.66 -32.88 -11.89
C LEU A 41 -30.51 -34.09 -11.50
N LYS A 42 -30.10 -35.27 -11.98
CA LYS A 42 -30.87 -36.53 -11.87
C LYS A 42 -30.33 -37.50 -10.83
N GLY A 43 -29.07 -37.37 -10.40
CA GLY A 43 -28.47 -38.19 -9.35
C GLY A 43 -28.48 -37.53 -7.97
N ASN A 44 -27.69 -38.08 -7.04
CA ASN A 44 -27.61 -37.61 -5.66
C ASN A 44 -27.08 -36.17 -5.54
N GLU A 45 -26.38 -35.68 -6.57
CA GLU A 45 -25.91 -34.29 -6.66
C GLU A 45 -27.03 -33.24 -6.52
N ARG A 46 -28.29 -33.60 -6.79
CA ARG A 46 -29.47 -32.74 -6.60
C ARG A 46 -29.66 -32.28 -5.15
N PHE A 47 -29.24 -33.06 -4.16
CA PHE A 47 -29.34 -32.71 -2.74
C PHE A 47 -28.26 -31.71 -2.29
N ILE A 48 -27.08 -31.74 -2.93
CA ILE A 48 -25.96 -30.84 -2.65
C ILE A 48 -26.11 -29.50 -3.42
N TRP A 49 -26.80 -29.52 -4.56
CA TRP A 49 -27.00 -28.36 -5.43
C TRP A 49 -27.50 -27.09 -4.74
N PRO A 50 -28.48 -27.11 -3.80
CA PRO A 50 -28.92 -25.89 -3.12
C PRO A 50 -27.80 -25.20 -2.31
N ASN A 51 -26.93 -25.98 -1.67
CA ASN A 51 -25.76 -25.47 -0.94
C ASN A 51 -24.72 -24.89 -1.93
N ALA A 52 -24.42 -25.65 -2.99
CA ALA A 52 -23.53 -25.19 -4.06
C ALA A 52 -24.00 -23.85 -4.67
N LYS A 53 -25.30 -23.74 -4.98
CA LYS A 53 -25.93 -22.53 -5.52
C LYS A 53 -25.82 -21.36 -4.53
N MET A 54 -26.16 -21.59 -3.25
CA MET A 54 -26.08 -20.56 -2.21
C MET A 54 -24.66 -20.00 -2.06
N ASN A 55 -23.64 -20.85 -2.12
CA ASN A 55 -22.23 -20.42 -2.06
C ASN A 55 -21.81 -19.61 -3.29
N ILE A 56 -22.29 -19.98 -4.48
CA ILE A 56 -22.06 -19.21 -5.71
C ILE A 56 -22.75 -17.84 -5.61
N ASP A 57 -24.03 -17.80 -5.27
CA ASP A 57 -24.81 -16.56 -5.13
C ASP A 57 -24.18 -15.61 -4.11
N ALA A 58 -23.84 -16.11 -2.91
CA ALA A 58 -23.18 -15.34 -1.87
C ALA A 58 -21.79 -14.80 -2.31
N SER A 59 -21.05 -15.54 -3.13
CA SER A 59 -19.78 -15.08 -3.69
C SER A 59 -19.96 -13.95 -4.72
N VAL A 60 -21.02 -14.03 -5.54
CA VAL A 60 -21.41 -13.00 -6.52
C VAL A 60 -21.89 -11.74 -5.81
N ASP A 61 -22.73 -11.87 -4.79
CA ASP A 61 -23.20 -10.75 -3.97
C ASP A 61 -22.07 -10.07 -3.22
N SER A 62 -21.14 -10.83 -2.64
CA SER A 62 -19.94 -10.28 -1.99
C SER A 62 -19.09 -9.45 -2.96
N TYR A 63 -18.89 -9.92 -4.19
CA TYR A 63 -18.17 -9.19 -5.23
C TYR A 63 -18.95 -7.93 -5.68
N ASN A 64 -20.25 -8.06 -5.95
CA ASN A 64 -21.10 -6.94 -6.36
C ASN A 64 -21.15 -5.84 -5.29
N ASN A 65 -21.22 -6.21 -4.01
CA ASN A 65 -21.18 -5.28 -2.90
C ASN A 65 -19.81 -4.60 -2.76
N LEU A 66 -18.70 -5.31 -2.98
CA LEU A 66 -17.37 -4.71 -3.03
C LEU A 66 -17.25 -3.66 -4.15
N VAL A 67 -17.77 -3.96 -5.35
CA VAL A 67 -17.78 -3.01 -6.49
C VAL A 67 -18.62 -1.77 -6.16
N LYS A 68 -19.87 -1.94 -5.68
CA LYS A 68 -20.75 -0.83 -5.27
C LYS A 68 -20.13 0.03 -4.17
N ASN A 69 -19.46 -0.59 -3.19
CA ASN A 69 -18.76 0.12 -2.13
C ASN A 69 -17.54 0.90 -2.66
N ALA A 70 -16.83 0.37 -3.67
CA ALA A 70 -15.75 1.08 -4.34
C ALA A 70 -16.25 2.27 -5.19
N GLU A 71 -17.38 2.11 -5.89
CA GLU A 71 -18.04 3.16 -6.68
C GLU A 71 -18.54 4.30 -5.80
N THR A 72 -19.30 4.00 -4.74
CA THR A 72 -19.77 5.01 -3.77
C THR A 72 -18.60 5.68 -3.03
N ALA A 73 -17.52 4.95 -2.72
CA ALA A 73 -16.29 5.52 -2.17
C ALA A 73 -15.51 6.40 -3.18
N ARG A 74 -15.67 6.18 -4.49
CA ARG A 74 -15.10 7.03 -5.56
C ARG A 74 -15.97 8.28 -5.76
N GLU A 75 -17.28 8.13 -5.77
CA GLU A 75 -18.24 9.22 -5.94
C GLU A 75 -18.19 10.21 -4.77
N SER A 76 -18.16 9.71 -3.53
CA SER A 76 -17.97 10.53 -2.33
C SER A 76 -16.63 11.27 -2.32
N ARG A 77 -15.53 10.62 -2.74
CA ARG A 77 -14.23 11.29 -2.95
C ARG A 77 -14.29 12.38 -4.04
N SER A 78 -14.99 12.14 -5.14
CA SER A 78 -15.21 13.13 -6.20
C SER A 78 -16.01 14.34 -5.70
N LYS A 79 -17.14 14.09 -5.02
CA LYS A 79 -17.97 15.14 -4.39
C LYS A 79 -17.20 15.93 -3.32
N ALA A 80 -16.36 15.29 -2.52
CA ALA A 80 -15.48 15.97 -1.57
C ALA A 80 -14.43 16.85 -2.25
N SER A 81 -13.84 16.38 -3.36
CA SER A 81 -12.91 17.17 -4.18
C SER A 81 -13.59 18.40 -4.80
N LEU A 82 -14.78 18.25 -5.36
CA LEU A 82 -15.60 19.35 -5.90
C LEU A 82 -16.05 20.36 -4.82
N ARG A 83 -16.38 19.88 -3.61
CA ARG A 83 -16.69 20.77 -2.47
C ARG A 83 -15.44 21.54 -2.03
N CYS A 84 -14.28 20.90 -1.96
CA CYS A 84 -13.02 21.54 -1.61
C CYS A 84 -12.61 22.61 -2.64
N SER A 85 -12.73 22.33 -3.94
CA SER A 85 -12.46 23.33 -4.98
C SER A 85 -13.46 24.49 -4.96
N LYS A 86 -14.75 24.25 -4.67
CA LYS A 86 -15.75 25.31 -4.54
C LYS A 86 -15.52 26.21 -3.32
N VAL A 87 -15.11 25.65 -2.18
CA VAL A 87 -14.73 26.42 -0.97
C VAL A 87 -13.44 27.22 -1.22
N ARG A 88 -12.46 26.64 -1.93
CA ARG A 88 -11.23 27.36 -2.32
C ARG A 88 -11.50 28.51 -3.30
N ALA A 89 -12.51 28.38 -4.15
CA ALA A 89 -12.98 29.46 -5.02
C ALA A 89 -13.79 30.54 -4.26
N SER A 90 -14.54 30.20 -3.21
CA SER A 90 -15.32 31.18 -2.45
C SER A 90 -14.49 32.02 -1.48
N TYR A 91 -13.32 31.54 -1.04
CA TYR A 91 -12.37 32.30 -0.22
C TYR A 91 -11.43 33.22 -1.05
N SER A 92 -11.65 33.33 -2.36
CA SER A 92 -10.76 34.05 -3.29
C SER A 92 -11.16 35.51 -3.55
N TYR A 93 -11.96 36.13 -2.66
CA TYR A 93 -12.48 37.49 -2.88
C TYR A 93 -12.47 38.41 -1.64
N ASP A 94 -11.70 38.06 -0.61
CA ASP A 94 -11.51 38.91 0.58
C ASP A 94 -10.04 38.91 1.04
N SER A 95 -9.14 39.17 0.09
CA SER A 95 -7.77 39.56 0.39
C SER A 95 -7.17 40.35 -0.77
N LEU A 96 -6.80 41.60 -0.46
CA LEU A 96 -5.94 42.50 -1.24
C LEU A 96 -6.52 43.01 -2.58
N ALA A 97 -7.23 44.13 -2.47
CA ALA A 97 -7.09 45.18 -3.48
C ALA A 97 -5.67 45.75 -3.39
N LEU A 98 -4.86 45.54 -4.43
CA LEU A 98 -3.87 46.46 -5.03
C LEU A 98 -3.19 45.72 -6.20
N GLU A 99 -3.64 46.08 -7.40
CA GLU A 99 -2.94 46.23 -8.71
C GLU A 99 -1.47 45.74 -8.84
N GLU A 100 -0.99 45.19 -9.98
CA GLU A 100 -1.54 45.19 -11.35
C GLU A 100 -0.93 44.08 -12.26
N ASP A 101 -1.77 43.51 -13.12
CA ASP A 101 -1.59 43.03 -14.50
C ASP A 101 -0.26 42.44 -15.06
N LYS A 102 -0.38 41.20 -15.60
CA LYS A 102 -0.60 40.99 -17.06
C LYS A 102 -0.98 39.56 -17.48
N ASP A 103 -2.24 39.41 -17.92
CA ASP A 103 -2.73 38.84 -19.19
C ASP A 103 -1.74 38.14 -20.16
N LYS A 104 -2.10 37.11 -20.97
CA LYS A 104 -3.35 36.31 -21.20
C LYS A 104 -3.03 35.13 -22.15
N ASP A 105 -3.87 34.11 -22.44
CA ASP A 105 -5.14 33.62 -21.83
C ASP A 105 -5.17 32.07 -21.90
N LYS A 106 -5.51 31.48 -23.07
CA LYS A 106 -5.77 30.04 -23.32
C LYS A 106 -5.65 29.71 -24.82
N GLU A 107 -5.29 28.48 -25.20
CA GLU A 107 -6.26 27.46 -25.68
C GLU A 107 -5.63 26.07 -25.97
N LYS A 108 -6.54 25.11 -26.12
CA LYS A 108 -6.42 23.66 -26.37
C LYS A 108 -5.57 23.32 -27.63
N ASP A 109 -5.13 22.08 -27.92
CA ASP A 109 -5.75 20.77 -27.60
C ASP A 109 -4.74 19.58 -27.74
N LYS A 110 -5.02 18.47 -27.04
CA LYS A 110 -4.64 17.05 -27.29
C LYS A 110 -3.18 16.56 -27.47
N ASP A 111 -2.83 15.63 -26.57
CA ASP A 111 -2.28 14.29 -26.83
C ASP A 111 -0.96 14.09 -27.63
N LYS A 112 0.18 13.98 -26.91
CA LYS A 112 0.81 12.67 -26.56
C LYS A 112 2.18 12.78 -25.89
N GLU A 113 2.40 11.79 -25.00
CA GLU A 113 3.66 11.20 -24.53
C GLU A 113 4.83 12.05 -23.99
N ASN A 114 5.24 11.63 -22.78
CA ASN A 114 6.62 11.62 -22.28
C ASN A 114 7.26 12.95 -21.90
N ASN A 115 6.84 13.50 -20.76
CA ASN A 115 7.82 14.10 -19.86
C ASN A 115 7.51 13.79 -18.37
N LYS A 116 8.50 13.22 -17.66
CA LYS A 116 8.41 12.89 -16.23
C LYS A 116 8.62 14.17 -15.41
N LEU A 117 7.60 15.01 -15.32
CA LEU A 117 7.68 16.20 -14.47
C LEU A 117 7.73 15.78 -13.00
N HIS A 118 8.82 16.16 -12.34
CA HIS A 118 9.09 15.90 -10.94
C HIS A 118 7.94 16.42 -10.06
N PRO A 119 7.61 15.75 -8.94
CA PRO A 119 6.76 16.36 -7.93
C PRO A 119 7.39 17.67 -7.48
N ILE A 120 6.61 18.76 -7.47
CA ILE A 120 7.04 20.04 -6.91
C ILE A 120 7.25 19.81 -5.41
N ILE A 121 8.53 19.66 -5.02
CA ILE A 121 8.94 19.61 -3.62
C ILE A 121 8.95 21.07 -3.13
N PRO A 122 8.34 21.42 -1.99
CA PRO A 122 8.68 22.67 -1.32
C PRO A 122 10.19 22.69 -1.01
N PRO A 123 10.83 23.86 -0.81
CA PRO A 123 12.26 23.92 -0.50
C PRO A 123 12.59 22.94 0.63
N LEU A 124 13.48 21.98 0.33
CA LEU A 124 13.79 20.88 1.24
C LEU A 124 14.37 21.40 2.57
N ASP A 125 15.04 22.55 2.49
CA ASP A 125 15.65 23.32 3.59
C ASP A 125 14.67 23.64 4.72
N ASP A 126 13.60 24.40 4.48
CA ASP A 126 12.73 24.95 5.55
C ASP A 126 12.11 23.87 6.44
N THR A 127 11.86 22.68 5.88
CA THR A 127 11.30 21.56 6.64
C THR A 127 12.35 20.77 7.41
N LEU A 128 13.58 20.68 6.90
CA LEU A 128 14.70 20.00 7.58
C LEU A 128 15.42 20.92 8.57
N ALA A 129 15.27 22.25 8.44
CA ALA A 129 15.74 23.26 9.38
C ALA A 129 15.17 23.08 10.79
N GLN A 130 13.98 22.46 10.91
CA GLN A 130 13.33 22.12 12.18
C GLN A 130 14.00 20.94 12.93
N LEU A 131 14.91 20.21 12.28
CA LEU A 131 15.68 19.15 12.92
C LEU A 131 16.99 19.69 13.52
N PRO A 132 17.44 19.12 14.67
CA PRO A 132 18.80 19.30 15.16
C PRO A 132 19.82 19.03 14.05
N GLU A 133 20.84 19.89 13.97
CA GLU A 133 21.84 19.88 12.90
C GLU A 133 22.52 18.50 12.76
N GLU A 134 22.80 17.85 13.89
CA GLU A 134 23.39 16.52 14.01
C GLU A 134 22.62 15.41 13.25
N ILE A 135 21.29 15.55 13.11
CA ILE A 135 20.42 14.56 12.46
C ILE A 135 19.95 14.99 11.07
N ARG A 136 20.09 16.28 10.73
CA ARG A 136 19.65 16.85 9.46
C ARG A 136 20.24 16.11 8.26
N GLY A 137 21.54 15.79 8.30
CA GLY A 137 22.23 15.01 7.27
C GLY A 137 21.63 13.62 7.07
N LYS A 138 21.48 12.85 8.16
CA LYS A 138 20.89 11.50 8.13
C LYS A 138 19.41 11.49 7.71
N ALA A 139 18.67 12.53 8.07
CA ALA A 139 17.30 12.71 7.58
C ALA A 139 17.25 13.01 6.07
N ALA A 140 18.23 13.76 5.53
CA ALA A 140 18.34 14.00 4.10
C ALA A 140 18.73 12.72 3.32
N GLU A 141 19.70 11.95 3.81
CA GLU A 141 20.08 10.62 3.26
C GLU A 141 18.86 9.69 3.16
N TRP A 142 18.03 9.62 4.21
CA TRP A 142 16.79 8.82 4.20
C TRP A 142 15.80 9.27 3.12
N LEU A 143 15.66 10.58 2.90
CA LEU A 143 14.77 11.13 1.87
C LEU A 143 15.29 10.90 0.45
N GLU A 144 16.61 10.91 0.26
CA GLU A 144 17.27 10.52 -0.98
C GLU A 144 17.07 9.03 -1.30
N TYR A 145 17.33 8.15 -0.33
CA TYR A 145 17.03 6.72 -0.41
C TYR A 145 15.55 6.44 -0.80
N LYS A 146 14.61 7.19 -0.21
CA LYS A 146 13.18 7.10 -0.58
C LYS A 146 12.91 7.60 -2.00
N ARG A 147 13.61 8.65 -2.46
CA ARG A 147 13.49 9.21 -3.81
C ARG A 147 14.01 8.25 -4.87
N GLU A 148 15.17 7.63 -4.66
CA GLU A 148 15.75 6.60 -5.55
C GLU A 148 14.78 5.44 -5.79
N ARG A 149 14.16 4.95 -4.70
CA ARG A 149 13.16 3.88 -4.73
C ARG A 149 11.80 4.29 -5.31
N ARG A 150 11.63 5.55 -5.71
CA ARG A 150 10.34 6.17 -6.12
C ARG A 150 9.25 6.12 -5.04
N GLU A 151 9.65 5.99 -3.77
CA GLU A 151 8.80 6.00 -2.57
C GLU A 151 8.78 7.40 -1.90
N GLY A 152 8.91 8.47 -2.69
CA GLY A 152 9.02 9.85 -2.18
C GLY A 152 7.79 10.30 -1.38
N TYR A 153 8.02 11.00 -0.27
CA TYR A 153 6.95 11.50 0.59
C TYR A 153 6.15 12.64 -0.06
N LYS A 154 4.83 12.65 0.18
CA LYS A 154 3.98 13.84 -0.03
C LYS A 154 4.19 14.85 1.12
N PRO A 155 3.92 16.16 0.96
CA PRO A 155 4.24 17.18 1.97
C PRO A 155 3.77 16.87 3.41
N LYS A 156 2.53 16.39 3.58
CA LYS A 156 2.01 15.97 4.90
C LYS A 156 2.77 14.77 5.51
N GLY A 157 3.27 13.86 4.66
CA GLY A 157 4.09 12.72 5.07
C GLY A 157 5.50 13.14 5.46
N LEU A 158 6.10 14.08 4.72
CA LEU A 158 7.41 14.67 5.03
C LEU A 158 7.39 15.37 6.39
N HIS A 159 6.38 16.22 6.65
CA HIS A 159 6.20 16.85 7.97
C HIS A 159 6.02 15.79 9.08
N SER A 160 5.24 14.73 8.83
CA SER A 160 5.05 13.65 9.80
C SER A 160 6.33 12.84 10.07
N PHE A 161 7.26 12.80 9.11
CA PHE A 161 8.59 12.21 9.28
C PHE A 161 9.49 13.14 10.11
N VAL A 162 9.59 14.42 9.73
CA VAL A 162 10.37 15.44 10.46
C VAL A 162 9.96 15.49 11.94
N THR A 163 8.67 15.63 12.26
CA THR A 163 8.20 15.66 13.65
C THR A 163 8.56 14.38 14.42
N LYS A 164 8.50 13.20 13.79
CA LYS A 164 8.89 11.94 14.45
C LYS A 164 10.39 11.85 14.71
N VAL A 165 11.20 12.33 13.77
CA VAL A 165 12.67 12.37 13.92
C VAL A 165 13.07 13.38 14.99
N ALA A 166 12.45 14.55 15.05
CA ALA A 166 12.67 15.54 16.12
C ALA A 166 12.38 14.93 17.50
N ASN A 167 11.16 14.43 17.73
CA ASN A 167 10.75 13.84 19.00
C ASN A 167 11.64 12.64 19.40
N ALA A 168 12.01 11.77 18.45
CA ALA A 168 12.90 10.64 18.74
C ALA A 168 14.34 11.10 19.06
N THR A 169 14.79 12.23 18.52
CA THR A 169 16.11 12.81 18.81
C THR A 169 16.14 13.41 20.21
N GLU A 170 15.04 14.04 20.65
CA GLU A 170 14.87 14.50 22.03
C GLU A 170 14.80 13.33 23.04
N GLU A 171 14.10 12.24 22.70
CA GLU A 171 13.90 11.09 23.62
C GLU A 171 15.12 10.15 23.71
N PHE A 172 15.81 9.89 22.59
CA PHE A 172 16.88 8.88 22.52
C PHE A 172 18.27 9.42 22.12
N GLY A 173 18.37 10.70 21.76
CA GLY A 173 19.59 11.33 21.27
C GLY A 173 19.87 11.04 19.79
N ALA A 174 20.62 11.94 19.16
CA ALA A 174 20.96 11.90 17.73
C ALA A 174 21.58 10.58 17.28
N LYS A 175 22.52 10.03 18.05
CA LYS A 175 23.22 8.79 17.68
C LYS A 175 22.25 7.60 17.53
N ALA A 176 21.36 7.39 18.50
CA ALA A 176 20.39 6.29 18.47
C ALA A 176 19.38 6.41 17.32
N VAL A 177 19.00 7.65 16.96
CA VAL A 177 18.15 7.94 15.80
C VAL A 177 18.86 7.66 14.48
N SER A 178 20.14 8.04 14.37
CA SER A 178 20.99 7.73 13.20
C SER A 178 21.13 6.21 13.00
N ASP A 179 21.48 5.49 14.07
CA ASP A 179 21.62 4.02 14.05
C ASP A 179 20.29 3.35 13.62
N ALA A 180 19.14 3.88 14.03
CA ALA A 180 17.82 3.39 13.63
C ALA A 180 17.50 3.67 12.15
N ILE A 181 17.95 4.80 11.59
CA ILE A 181 17.81 5.15 10.18
C ILE A 181 18.72 4.23 9.33
N ASP A 182 20.00 4.08 9.70
CA ASP A 182 20.95 3.21 9.00
C ASP A 182 20.52 1.73 9.06
N TYR A 183 19.97 1.27 10.19
CA TYR A 183 19.36 -0.05 10.29
C TYR A 183 18.14 -0.21 9.37
N ALA A 184 17.29 0.82 9.24
CA ALA A 184 16.14 0.77 8.34
C ALA A 184 16.55 0.77 6.85
N MET A 185 17.60 1.51 6.47
CA MET A 185 18.15 1.53 5.11
C MET A 185 18.78 0.19 4.74
N SER A 186 19.67 -0.33 5.58
CA SER A 186 20.38 -1.61 5.37
C SER A 186 19.44 -2.82 5.28
N ASN A 187 18.30 -2.81 5.99
CA ASN A 187 17.29 -3.86 5.92
C ASN A 187 16.19 -3.61 4.87
N GLY A 188 16.30 -2.54 4.06
CA GLY A 188 15.36 -2.26 2.97
C GLY A 188 13.95 -1.83 3.41
N TYR A 189 13.77 -1.36 4.65
CA TYR A 189 12.45 -1.14 5.24
C TYR A 189 11.71 0.07 4.64
N GLN A 190 10.37 -0.01 4.62
CA GLN A 190 9.53 1.08 4.14
C GLN A 190 9.41 2.25 5.13
N GLY A 191 9.70 2.03 6.41
CA GLY A 191 9.74 3.04 7.47
C GLY A 191 10.69 2.67 8.61
N ILE A 192 10.97 3.63 9.50
CA ILE A 192 11.89 3.46 10.64
C ILE A 192 11.14 2.96 11.88
N THR A 193 11.71 1.99 12.60
CA THR A 193 11.09 1.33 13.76
C THR A 193 11.63 1.87 15.09
N TRP A 194 10.94 2.85 15.67
CA TRP A 194 11.33 3.49 16.93
C TRP A 194 11.18 2.59 18.17
N ASP A 195 10.31 1.57 18.14
CA ASP A 195 10.08 0.65 19.27
C ASP A 195 11.34 -0.12 19.70
N LYS A 196 12.35 -0.27 18.81
CA LYS A 196 13.63 -0.88 19.17
C LYS A 196 14.43 0.02 20.13
N LEU A 197 14.32 1.33 20.01
CA LEU A 197 14.96 2.30 20.92
C LEU A 197 14.31 2.25 22.31
N ARG A 198 12.97 2.26 22.38
CA ARG A 198 12.21 2.18 23.65
C ARG A 198 12.41 0.88 24.42
N ARG A 199 12.82 -0.21 23.74
CA ARG A 199 13.17 -1.51 24.36
C ARG A 199 14.67 -1.65 24.66
N GLY A 200 15.49 -0.67 24.28
CA GLY A 200 16.95 -0.75 24.21
C GLY A 200 17.72 -0.54 25.52
N GLY A 201 17.08 -0.07 26.59
CA GLY A 201 17.74 0.29 27.86
C GLY A 201 18.37 -0.85 28.69
N ARG A 202 18.58 -2.05 28.12
CA ARG A 202 19.17 -3.21 28.81
C ARG A 202 20.19 -4.05 28.02
N ASN A 203 20.31 -3.89 26.70
CA ASN A 203 21.12 -4.79 25.85
C ASN A 203 22.20 -4.07 25.02
N ALA A 204 22.73 -2.93 25.50
CA ALA A 204 23.83 -2.22 24.85
C ALA A 204 25.21 -2.91 24.98
N SER A 205 25.30 -4.04 25.70
CA SER A 205 26.55 -4.75 26.01
C SER A 205 26.92 -5.89 25.06
N ASN A 206 26.12 -6.17 24.02
CA ASN A 206 26.34 -7.32 23.12
C ASN A 206 26.50 -6.95 21.63
N ILE A 207 27.04 -5.76 21.33
CA ILE A 207 27.65 -5.49 20.03
C ILE A 207 29.10 -5.99 20.08
N GLY A 208 29.24 -7.32 20.01
CA GLY A 208 30.54 -8.00 20.01
C GLY A 208 31.26 -7.78 18.68
N HIS A 209 32.40 -7.12 18.74
CA HIS A 209 33.31 -6.93 17.61
C HIS A 209 34.41 -7.99 17.67
N ALA A 210 34.44 -8.94 16.71
CA ALA A 210 35.55 -9.85 16.31
C ALA A 210 34.99 -11.17 15.73
N GLU A 211 35.65 -11.93 14.85
CA GLU A 211 36.69 -11.64 13.85
C GLU A 211 36.69 -12.78 12.80
N LYS A 212 37.12 -12.46 11.58
CA LYS A 212 37.83 -13.29 10.58
C LYS A 212 37.77 -14.84 10.69
N HIS A 213 37.23 -15.48 9.65
CA HIS A 213 37.74 -16.75 9.09
C HIS A 213 37.56 -16.69 7.56
N VAL A 214 38.56 -16.23 6.79
CA VAL A 214 39.69 -17.01 6.24
C VAL A 214 39.24 -18.05 5.21
N SER A 215 39.61 -17.79 3.96
CA SER A 215 39.47 -18.69 2.81
C SER A 215 40.49 -19.84 2.84
N LYS A 216 40.03 -21.05 2.49
CA LYS A 216 40.88 -22.21 2.15
C LYS A 216 40.05 -23.11 1.22
N VAL A 217 40.15 -22.92 -0.10
CA VAL A 217 41.10 -23.59 -1.02
C VAL A 217 40.83 -25.11 -1.11
N TYR A 218 40.41 -25.55 -2.30
CA TYR A 218 40.31 -26.95 -2.70
C TYR A 218 41.68 -27.65 -2.66
N GLY A 219 41.71 -28.95 -2.34
CA GLY A 219 42.92 -29.76 -2.53
C GLY A 219 42.88 -31.15 -1.89
N ASP A 220 42.77 -32.17 -2.74
CA ASP A 220 43.46 -33.47 -2.69
C ASP A 220 43.22 -34.51 -1.57
N MET A 221 42.59 -35.61 -2.02
CA MET A 221 43.24 -36.92 -2.20
C MET A 221 43.74 -37.69 -0.95
N LEU A 222 42.92 -38.63 -0.46
CA LEU A 222 43.12 -40.09 -0.62
C LEU A 222 41.95 -40.87 0.03
#